data_AF-A0AAU1ZL84-F1
#
_entry.id   AF-A0AAU1ZL84-F1
#
_cell.length_a   1.000
_cell.length_b   1.000
_cell.length_c   1.000
_cell.angle_alpha   90.00
_cell.angle_beta   90.00
_cell.angle_gamma   90.00
#
_symmetry.space_group_name_H-M   'P 1'
#
loop_
_entity.id
_entity.type
_entity.pdbx_description
1 polymer ?
#
loop_
_entity_poly.entity_id
_entity_poly.type
_entity_poly.pdbx_seq_one_letter_code
_entity_poly.pdbx_strand_id
1 'polypeptide(L)'
;MRRRPLLRPVVRPAGAPLLRGALVGGAAYAAGRSSARSARREQDQEAAIADRQAQQQQQKQQPPPAALPAPSPLSPAAAPASGAAPTVTDQLIRLGELAQQGLLTPEEFAAAKARLLGV
;
A
#
# COMPACT_ATOMS: atom_id res chain seq x y z
N MET A 1 47.19 59.29 -38.81
CA MET A 1 46.27 58.60 -37.88
C MET A 1 45.51 57.52 -38.63
N ARG A 2 45.73 56.23 -38.35
CA ARG A 2 44.90 55.13 -38.89
C ARG A 2 44.53 54.19 -37.74
N ARG A 3 43.23 54.07 -37.43
CA ARG A 3 42.72 53.13 -36.42
C ARG A 3 42.33 51.82 -37.10
N ARG A 4 42.90 50.70 -36.64
CA ARG A 4 42.52 49.33 -37.03
C ARG A 4 41.32 48.86 -36.18
N PRO A 5 40.30 48.23 -36.77
CA PRO A 5 39.24 47.60 -35.99
C PRO A 5 39.65 46.18 -35.57
N LEU A 6 39.39 45.83 -34.30
CA LEU A 6 39.58 44.48 -33.76
C LEU A 6 38.30 43.68 -34.00
N LEU A 7 38.33 42.70 -34.90
CA LEU A 7 37.27 41.70 -35.07
C LEU A 7 37.46 40.60 -34.00
N ARG A 8 36.45 40.41 -33.13
CA ARG A 8 36.41 39.29 -32.17
C ARG A 8 35.77 38.07 -32.85
N PRO A 9 36.39 36.88 -32.82
CA PRO A 9 35.76 35.68 -33.33
C PRO A 9 34.67 35.19 -32.35
N VAL A 10 33.47 34.93 -32.88
CA VAL A 10 32.39 34.25 -32.14
C VAL A 10 32.66 32.74 -32.19
N VAL A 11 33.02 32.16 -31.06
CA VAL A 11 33.13 30.71 -30.90
C VAL A 11 31.73 30.15 -30.61
N ARG A 12 31.19 29.33 -31.52
CA ARG A 12 29.96 28.57 -31.27
C ARG A 12 30.33 27.19 -30.74
N PRO A 13 29.87 26.77 -29.53
CA PRO A 13 30.14 25.43 -29.05
C PRO A 13 29.31 24.43 -29.87
N ALA A 14 29.98 23.63 -30.69
CA ALA A 14 29.38 22.48 -31.37
C ALA A 14 29.27 21.34 -30.36
N GLY A 15 28.05 20.93 -29.96
CA GLY A 15 27.96 19.77 -29.06
C GLY A 15 26.63 19.28 -28.50
N ALA A 16 25.44 19.81 -28.82
CA ALA A 16 24.24 19.29 -28.12
C ALA A 16 22.85 19.37 -28.80
N PRO A 17 22.67 19.20 -30.13
CA PRO A 17 21.31 19.20 -30.69
C PRO A 17 20.49 17.92 -30.38
N LEU A 18 21.14 16.78 -30.09
CA LEU A 18 20.44 15.49 -29.93
C LEU A 18 19.89 15.22 -28.52
N LEU A 19 20.42 15.87 -27.47
CA LEU A 19 19.92 15.68 -26.11
C LEU A 19 18.52 16.30 -25.87
N ARG A 20 18.11 17.29 -26.67
CA ARG A 20 16.80 17.94 -26.52
C ARG A 20 15.63 17.09 -27.01
N GLY A 21 15.82 16.18 -27.97
CA GLY A 21 14.76 15.32 -28.49
C GLY A 21 14.32 14.23 -27.49
N ALA A 22 15.29 13.63 -26.79
CA ALA A 22 15.02 12.56 -25.81
C ALA A 22 14.28 13.08 -24.55
N LEU A 23 14.54 14.32 -24.12
CA LEU A 23 13.86 14.92 -22.97
C LEU A 23 12.38 15.22 -23.26
N VAL A 24 12.06 15.68 -24.48
CA VAL A 24 10.68 15.97 -24.87
C VAL A 24 9.89 14.67 -25.12
N GLY A 25 10.49 13.66 -25.75
CA GLY A 25 9.85 12.35 -25.95
C GLY A 25 9.67 11.54 -24.66
N GLY A 26 10.66 11.59 -23.75
CA GLY A 26 10.61 10.87 -22.48
C GLY A 26 9.54 11.39 -21.52
N ALA A 27 9.34 12.71 -21.46
CA ALA A 27 8.29 13.33 -20.63
C ALA A 27 6.88 13.00 -21.15
N ALA A 28 6.66 13.03 -22.47
CA ALA A 28 5.38 12.65 -23.07
C ALA A 28 5.03 11.16 -22.81
N TYR A 29 6.02 10.27 -22.95
CA TYR A 29 5.82 8.84 -22.66
C TYR A 29 5.61 8.56 -21.16
N ALA A 30 6.29 9.30 -20.27
CA ALA A 30 6.09 9.20 -18.82
C ALA A 30 4.74 9.76 -18.37
N ALA A 31 4.24 10.84 -18.98
CA ALA A 31 2.91 11.36 -18.71
C ALA A 31 1.79 10.40 -19.18
N GLY A 32 1.99 9.74 -20.33
CA GLY A 32 1.05 8.72 -20.83
C GLY A 32 0.96 7.46 -19.98
N ARG A 33 2.08 7.02 -19.36
CA ARG A 33 2.04 5.82 -18.48
C ARG A 33 1.34 6.10 -17.14
N SER A 34 1.44 7.32 -16.60
CA SER A 34 0.78 7.68 -15.34
C SER A 34 -0.73 7.80 -15.49
N SER A 35 -1.22 8.32 -16.62
CA SER A 35 -2.66 8.37 -16.90
C SER A 35 -3.22 6.95 -17.08
N ALA A 36 -2.53 6.07 -17.81
CA ALA A 36 -2.94 4.67 -17.97
C ALA A 36 -3.00 3.89 -16.63
N ARG A 37 -2.07 4.17 -15.71
CA ARG A 37 -2.08 3.58 -14.35
C ARG A 37 -3.22 4.13 -13.49
N SER A 38 -3.56 5.41 -13.65
CA SER A 38 -4.67 6.03 -12.93
C SER A 38 -6.01 5.47 -13.40
N ALA A 39 -6.21 5.38 -14.73
CA ALA A 39 -7.40 4.78 -15.33
C ALA A 39 -7.60 3.31 -14.89
N ARG A 40 -6.54 2.50 -14.81
CA ARG A 40 -6.64 1.14 -14.26
C ARG A 40 -7.06 1.13 -12.79
N ARG A 41 -6.47 1.99 -11.95
CA ARG A 41 -6.84 2.06 -10.53
C ARG A 41 -8.30 2.48 -10.35
N GLU A 42 -8.81 3.39 -11.17
CA GLU A 42 -10.22 3.80 -11.14
C GLU A 42 -11.13 2.60 -11.46
N GLN A 43 -10.82 1.85 -12.52
CA GLN A 43 -11.55 0.63 -12.88
C GLN A 43 -11.50 -0.43 -11.77
N ASP A 44 -10.33 -0.67 -11.18
CA ASP A 44 -10.18 -1.63 -10.07
C ASP A 44 -11.00 -1.21 -8.84
N GLN A 45 -11.05 0.09 -8.54
CA GLN A 45 -11.85 0.62 -7.44
C GLN A 45 -13.36 0.49 -7.70
N GLU A 46 -13.83 0.83 -8.91
CA GLU A 46 -15.23 0.67 -9.28
C GLU A 46 -15.66 -0.80 -9.20
N ALA A 47 -14.82 -1.73 -9.69
CA ALA A 47 -15.07 -3.16 -9.60
C ALA A 47 -15.16 -3.63 -8.14
N ALA A 48 -14.25 -3.17 -7.27
CA ALA A 48 -14.26 -3.52 -5.85
C ALA A 48 -15.50 -2.97 -5.12
N ILE A 49 -15.96 -1.77 -5.47
CA ILE A 49 -17.17 -1.17 -4.90
C ILE A 49 -18.41 -1.96 -5.34
N ALA A 50 -18.50 -2.31 -6.63
CA ALA A 50 -19.60 -3.09 -7.18
C ALA A 50 -19.71 -4.47 -6.51
N ASP A 51 -18.59 -5.17 -6.33
CA ASP A 51 -18.56 -6.48 -5.65
C ASP A 51 -19.06 -6.40 -4.20
N ARG A 52 -18.59 -5.40 -3.44
CA ARG A 52 -19.07 -5.17 -2.08
C ARG A 52 -20.57 -4.86 -2.03
N GLN A 53 -21.06 -4.09 -3.00
CA GLN A 53 -22.47 -3.73 -3.04
C GLN A 53 -23.34 -4.96 -3.34
N ALA A 54 -22.88 -5.84 -4.24
CA ALA A 54 -23.52 -7.12 -4.53
C ALA A 54 -23.55 -8.05 -3.28
N GLN A 55 -22.43 -8.18 -2.56
CA GLN A 55 -22.40 -8.96 -1.32
C GLN A 55 -23.36 -8.42 -0.24
N GLN A 56 -23.43 -7.10 -0.08
CA GLN A 56 -24.35 -6.50 0.89
C GLN A 56 -25.82 -6.74 0.54
N GLN A 57 -26.16 -6.71 -0.75
CA GLN A 57 -27.53 -7.03 -1.19
C GLN A 57 -27.88 -8.49 -0.94
N GLN A 58 -26.93 -9.42 -1.14
CA GLN A 58 -27.15 -10.85 -0.82
C GLN A 58 -27.33 -11.09 0.69
N GLN A 59 -26.56 -10.43 1.55
CA GLN A 59 -26.74 -10.57 3.00
C GLN A 59 -28.09 -10.05 3.50
N LYS A 60 -28.65 -9.01 2.87
CA LYS A 60 -29.96 -8.47 3.26
C LYS A 60 -31.16 -9.36 2.88
N GLN A 61 -30.98 -10.34 2.00
CA GLN A 61 -32.05 -11.26 1.60
C GLN A 61 -32.05 -12.58 2.39
N GLN A 62 -31.13 -12.79 3.33
CA GLN A 62 -31.23 -13.94 4.22
C GLN A 62 -32.36 -13.73 5.24
N PRO A 63 -33.40 -14.58 5.26
CA PRO A 63 -34.46 -14.51 6.25
C PRO A 63 -33.88 -14.76 7.65
N PRO A 64 -34.40 -14.08 8.70
CA PRO A 64 -33.95 -14.32 10.06
C PRO A 64 -34.14 -15.80 10.41
N PRO A 65 -33.12 -16.49 10.94
CA PRO A 65 -33.28 -17.87 11.39
C PRO A 65 -34.36 -17.92 12.48
N ALA A 66 -35.34 -18.78 12.29
CA ALA A 66 -36.35 -19.08 13.29
C ALA A 66 -35.66 -19.51 14.59
N ALA A 67 -36.04 -18.88 15.70
CA ALA A 67 -35.49 -19.15 17.02
C ALA A 67 -35.71 -20.62 17.39
N LEU A 68 -34.62 -21.40 17.44
CA LEU A 68 -34.61 -22.71 18.06
C LEU A 68 -34.76 -22.56 19.59
N PRO A 69 -35.46 -23.48 20.27
CA PRO A 69 -35.50 -23.50 21.73
C PRO A 69 -34.08 -23.63 22.31
N ALA A 70 -33.81 -22.80 23.31
CA ALA A 70 -32.51 -22.65 23.93
C ALA A 70 -31.97 -23.99 24.47
N PRO A 71 -30.75 -24.41 24.09
CA PRO A 71 -30.09 -25.51 24.76
C PRO A 71 -29.74 -25.09 26.19
N SER A 72 -30.11 -25.95 27.13
CA SER A 72 -29.67 -25.90 28.53
C SER A 72 -28.15 -25.64 28.61
N PRO A 73 -27.66 -24.78 29.51
CA PRO A 73 -26.23 -24.51 29.63
C PRO A 73 -25.52 -25.79 30.09
N LEU A 74 -24.93 -26.49 29.13
CA LEU A 74 -23.87 -27.46 29.40
C LEU A 74 -22.66 -26.67 29.86
N SER A 75 -22.26 -26.90 31.12
CA SER A 75 -21.00 -26.41 31.69
C SER A 75 -19.86 -26.59 30.68
N PRO A 76 -19.08 -25.54 30.39
CA PRO A 76 -17.92 -25.67 29.53
C PRO A 76 -16.93 -26.62 30.21
N ALA A 77 -16.75 -27.79 29.59
CA ALA A 77 -15.58 -28.61 29.80
C ALA A 77 -14.34 -27.71 29.59
N ALA A 78 -13.52 -27.64 30.62
CA ALA A 78 -12.30 -26.84 30.63
C ALA A 78 -11.37 -27.27 29.49
N ALA A 79 -11.40 -26.52 28.39
CA ALA A 79 -10.20 -26.31 27.60
C ALA A 79 -9.13 -25.72 28.53
N PRO A 80 -7.85 -26.10 28.40
CA PRO A 80 -6.80 -25.57 29.25
C PRO A 80 -6.89 -24.05 29.24
N ALA A 81 -7.18 -23.51 30.41
CA ALA A 81 -7.34 -22.09 30.64
C ALA A 81 -5.97 -21.42 30.45
N SER A 82 -5.64 -21.05 29.21
CA SER A 82 -4.85 -19.86 28.96
C SER A 82 -5.78 -18.67 29.20
N GLY A 83 -6.05 -18.43 30.48
CA GLY A 83 -6.77 -17.27 30.97
C GLY A 83 -6.04 -15.99 30.59
N ALA A 84 -6.83 -14.94 30.41
CA ALA A 84 -6.48 -13.63 29.87
C ALA A 84 -6.30 -13.60 28.34
N ALA A 85 -7.13 -12.80 27.67
CA ALA A 85 -6.80 -12.31 26.34
C ALA A 85 -5.39 -11.70 26.42
N PRO A 86 -4.47 -12.07 25.52
CA PRO A 86 -3.08 -11.65 25.62
C PRO A 86 -3.04 -10.13 25.63
N THR A 87 -2.42 -9.57 26.68
CA THR A 87 -2.33 -8.12 26.80
C THR A 87 -1.47 -7.58 25.65
N VAL A 88 -1.60 -6.29 25.36
CA VAL A 88 -0.75 -5.60 24.36
C VAL A 88 0.73 -5.91 24.63
N THR A 89 1.13 -5.97 25.90
CA THR A 89 2.49 -6.33 26.35
C THR A 89 2.87 -7.76 25.97
N ASP A 90 2.00 -8.75 26.19
CA ASP A 90 2.25 -10.15 25.81
C ASP A 90 2.45 -10.32 24.30
N GLN A 91 1.68 -9.57 23.50
CA GLN A 91 1.79 -9.61 22.04
C GLN A 91 3.10 -8.97 21.57
N LEU A 92 3.58 -7.91 22.24
CA LEU A 92 4.89 -7.31 21.95
C LEU A 92 6.05 -8.26 22.27
N ILE A 93 5.97 -9.00 23.38
CA ILE A 93 6.98 -10.00 23.76
C ILE A 93 7.06 -11.08 22.69
N ARG A 94 5.91 -11.62 22.26
CA ARG A 94 5.84 -12.66 21.23
C ARG A 94 6.38 -12.20 19.87
N LEU A 95 6.12 -10.95 19.49
CA LEU A 95 6.71 -10.35 18.28
C LEU A 95 8.25 -10.25 18.39
N GLY A 96 8.78 -9.93 19.57
CA GLY A 96 10.22 -9.86 19.82
C GLY A 96 10.90 -11.23 19.71
N GLU A 97 10.28 -12.28 20.26
CA GLU A 97 10.78 -13.65 20.13
C GLU A 97 10.83 -14.12 18.68
N LEU A 98 9.76 -13.87 17.90
CA LEU A 98 9.71 -14.23 16.48
C LEU A 98 10.77 -13.50 15.65
N ALA A 99 11.05 -12.23 15.96
CA ALA A 99 12.11 -11.48 15.31
C ALA A 99 13.51 -12.02 15.68
N GLN A 100 13.75 -12.39 16.95
CA GLN A 100 15.02 -13.02 17.37
C GLN A 100 15.25 -14.38 16.73
N GLN A 101 14.18 -15.14 16.50
CA GLN A 101 14.21 -16.41 15.78
C GLN A 101 14.42 -16.22 14.26
N GLY A 102 14.44 -14.98 13.76
CA GLY A 102 14.56 -14.68 12.33
C GLY A 102 13.31 -15.04 11.51
N LEU A 103 12.18 -15.30 12.18
CA LEU A 103 10.88 -15.55 11.54
C LEU A 103 10.22 -14.26 11.03
N LEU A 104 10.63 -13.12 11.57
CA LEU A 104 10.20 -11.79 11.12
C LEU A 104 11.41 -10.96 10.72
N THR A 105 11.28 -10.28 9.59
CA THR A 105 12.25 -9.24 9.21
C THR A 105 12.12 -8.03 10.14
N PRO A 106 13.19 -7.21 10.29
CA PRO A 106 13.13 -6.00 11.11
C PRO A 106 12.02 -5.03 10.70
N GLU A 107 11.73 -4.94 9.39
CA GLU A 107 10.67 -4.11 8.85
C GLU A 107 9.27 -4.63 9.22
N GLU A 108 9.05 -5.94 9.15
CA GLU A 108 7.79 -6.57 9.55
C GLU A 108 7.54 -6.46 11.05
N PHE A 109 8.58 -6.60 11.86
CA PHE A 109 8.51 -6.40 13.30
C PHE A 109 8.07 -4.96 13.65
N ALA A 110 8.67 -3.95 12.99
CA ALA A 110 8.31 -2.55 13.20
C ALA A 110 6.86 -2.25 12.78
N ALA A 111 6.41 -2.79 11.64
CA ALA A 111 5.05 -2.64 11.16
C ALA A 111 4.02 -3.30 12.10
N ALA A 112 4.32 -4.50 12.60
CA ALA A 112 3.45 -5.20 13.54
C ALA A 112 3.35 -4.46 14.87
N LYS A 113 4.47 -3.94 15.39
CA LYS A 113 4.50 -3.11 16.60
C LYS A 113 3.68 -1.82 16.42
N ALA A 114 3.80 -1.14 15.29
CA ALA A 114 3.05 0.07 14.98
C ALA A 114 1.53 -0.20 14.95
N ARG A 115 1.11 -1.29 14.30
CA ARG A 115 -0.30 -1.73 14.31
C ARG A 115 -0.83 -2.04 15.71
N LEU A 116 0.03 -2.60 16.55
CA LEU A 116 -0.33 -2.98 17.92
C LEU A 116 -0.45 -1.77 18.86
N LEU A 117 0.35 -0.73 18.61
CA LEU A 117 0.36 0.52 19.38
C LEU A 117 -0.53 1.63 18.78
N GLY A 118 -1.05 1.45 17.57
CA GLY A 118 -1.91 2.42 16.88
C GLY A 118 -1.19 3.68 16.40
N VAL A 119 0.11 3.56 16.08
CA VAL A 119 0.99 4.67 15.66
C VAL A 119 1.37 4.62 14.19
#